data_AF-A0A2J7VYV6-F1
#
_entry.id   AF-A0A2J7VYV6-F1
#
_cell.length_a   1.000
_cell.length_b   1.000
_cell.length_c   1.000
_cell.angle_alpha   90.00
_cell.angle_beta   90.00
_cell.angle_gamma   90.00
#
_symmetry.space_group_name_H-M   'P 1'
#
loop_
_entity.id
_entity.type
_entity.pdbx_description
1 polymer ?
#
loop_
_entity_poly.entity_id
_entity_poly.type
_entity_poly.pdbx_seq_one_letter_code
_entity_poly.pdbx_strand_id
1 'polypeptide(L)'
;MTFATLEQLIDGARHLAGEEGRLHGGRIWHFEGGRPCPIGWALCSQAVYVDLASGEYDYGAPGGPGHADCRENCSHGMQPPPEDDL
;
A
#
# COMPACT_ATOMS: atom_id res chain seq x y z
N MET A 1 -4.75 9.05 23.24
CA MET A 1 -3.55 9.48 22.49
C MET A 1 -2.99 8.24 21.83
N THR A 2 -3.10 8.15 20.52
CA THR A 2 -2.40 7.11 19.75
C THR A 2 -0.95 7.55 19.59
N PHE A 3 -0.01 6.70 19.98
CA PHE A 3 1.40 6.91 19.67
C PHE A 3 1.61 6.59 18.19
N ALA A 4 2.22 7.52 17.45
CA ALA A 4 2.64 7.25 16.09
C ALA A 4 3.71 6.13 16.09
N THR A 5 3.65 5.24 15.12
CA THR A 5 4.69 4.23 14.91
C THR A 5 5.99 4.92 14.47
N LEU A 6 7.12 4.23 14.60
CA LEU A 6 8.40 4.73 14.09
C LEU A 6 8.31 5.04 12.58
N GLU A 7 7.64 4.19 11.81
CA GLU A 7 7.44 4.40 10.37
C GLU A 7 6.66 5.68 10.09
N GLN A 8 5.58 5.94 10.83
CA GLN A 8 4.80 7.17 10.69
C GLN A 8 5.60 8.43 11.04
N LEU A 9 6.48 8.37 12.05
CA LEU A 9 7.36 9.50 12.39
C LEU A 9 8.41 9.76 11.31
N ILE A 10 8.98 8.70 10.75
CA ILE A 10 9.96 8.82 9.65
C ILE A 10 9.27 9.37 8.40
N ASP A 11 8.11 8.84 8.03
CA ASP A 11 7.32 9.34 6.90
C ASP A 11 6.95 10.82 7.07
N GLY A 12 6.53 11.21 8.28
CA GLY A 12 6.25 12.61 8.59
C GLY A 12 7.48 13.52 8.42
N ALA A 13 8.66 13.08 8.87
CA ALA A 13 9.90 13.84 8.69
C ALA A 13 10.32 13.95 7.22
N ARG A 14 10.21 12.86 6.45
CA ARG A 14 10.48 12.83 5.00
C ARG A 14 9.57 13.78 4.24
N HIS A 15 8.27 13.75 4.54
CA HIS A 15 7.29 14.65 3.93
C HIS A 15 7.63 16.12 4.20
N LEU A 16 8.01 16.47 5.44
CA LEU A 16 8.46 17.82 5.81
C LEU A 16 9.74 18.23 5.09
N ALA A 17 10.62 17.28 4.75
CA ALA A 17 11.83 17.51 3.97
C ALA A 17 11.56 17.60 2.45
N GLY A 18 10.32 17.40 2.00
CA GLY A 18 9.96 17.36 0.58
C GLY A 18 10.38 16.06 -0.12
N GLU A 19 10.65 15.00 0.63
CA GLU A 19 10.96 13.68 0.08
C GLU A 19 9.67 12.90 -0.21
N GLU A 20 9.72 12.07 -1.25
CA GLU A 20 8.63 11.16 -1.61
C GLU A 20 8.85 9.76 -1.04
N GLY A 21 7.77 8.99 -1.05
CA GLY A 21 7.72 7.59 -0.66
C GLY A 21 7.38 7.33 0.80
N ARG A 22 6.93 6.11 1.08
CA ARG A 22 6.50 5.57 2.37
C ARG A 22 7.52 4.57 2.88
N LEU A 23 7.89 4.64 4.16
CA LEU A 23 8.67 3.61 4.83
C LEU A 23 7.77 2.42 5.15
N HIS A 24 8.18 1.24 4.70
CA HIS A 24 7.53 -0.02 5.08
C HIS A 24 8.56 -1.14 5.12
N GLY A 25 8.66 -1.82 6.26
CA GLY A 25 9.59 -2.95 6.41
C GLY A 25 11.06 -2.55 6.23
N GLY A 26 11.42 -1.32 6.58
CA GLY A 26 12.79 -0.79 6.46
C GLY A 26 13.19 -0.33 5.06
N ARG A 27 12.26 -0.30 4.09
CA ARG A 27 12.50 0.16 2.71
C ARG A 27 11.61 1.35 2.37
N ILE A 28 12.06 2.20 1.45
CA ILE A 28 11.29 3.37 1.00
C ILE A 28 10.61 3.03 -0.32
N TRP A 29 9.29 3.09 -0.31
CA TRP A 29 8.44 2.71 -1.43
C TRP A 29 7.76 3.92 -2.04
N HIS A 30 7.93 4.12 -3.34
CA HIS A 30 7.22 5.14 -4.10
C HIS A 30 5.93 4.57 -4.69
N PHE A 31 4.84 5.33 -4.63
CA PHE A 31 3.57 4.96 -5.23
C PHE A 31 3.61 5.26 -6.72
N GLU A 32 3.46 4.25 -7.56
CA GLU A 32 3.54 4.40 -9.02
C GLU A 32 2.17 4.37 -9.70
N GLY A 33 1.12 3.92 -8.99
CA GLY A 33 -0.24 3.91 -9.51
C GLY A 33 -1.10 2.79 -8.93
N GLY A 34 -2.18 2.48 -9.63
CA GLY A 34 -3.12 1.42 -9.26
C GLY A 34 -3.33 0.42 -10.38
N ARG A 35 -3.57 -0.83 -10.01
CA ARG A 35 -4.01 -1.92 -10.89
C ARG A 35 -5.41 -2.41 -10.48
N PRO A 36 -6.09 -3.20 -11.32
CA PRO A 36 -7.33 -3.87 -10.92
C PRO A 36 -7.15 -4.69 -9.64
N CYS A 37 -8.17 -4.66 -8.78
CA CYS A 37 -8.15 -5.38 -7.52
C CYS A 37 -7.98 -6.89 -7.75
N PRO A 38 -6.94 -7.54 -7.18
CA PRO A 38 -6.69 -8.96 -7.41
C PRO A 38 -7.78 -9.87 -6.83
N ILE A 39 -8.60 -9.37 -5.88
CA ILE A 39 -9.73 -10.13 -5.32
C ILE A 39 -11.03 -9.99 -6.11
N GLY A 40 -11.06 -9.23 -7.22
CA GLY A 40 -12.17 -9.26 -8.19
C GLY A 40 -13.22 -8.16 -8.09
N TRP A 41 -13.13 -7.24 -7.12
CA TRP A 41 -14.06 -6.09 -7.07
C TRP A 41 -13.81 -5.11 -8.22
N ALA A 42 -14.77 -4.97 -9.13
CA ALA A 42 -14.64 -4.18 -10.36
C ALA A 42 -14.33 -2.68 -10.15
N LEU A 43 -14.76 -2.11 -9.02
CA LEU A 43 -14.55 -0.71 -8.67
C LEU A 43 -13.46 -0.52 -7.59
N CYS A 44 -12.70 -1.57 -7.30
CA CYS A 44 -11.60 -1.52 -6.35
C CYS A 44 -10.26 -1.54 -7.12
N SER A 45 -9.27 -0.80 -6.62
CA SER A 45 -7.90 -0.83 -7.13
C SER A 45 -6.94 -1.34 -6.06
N GLN A 46 -5.85 -1.95 -6.53
CA GLN A 46 -4.71 -2.33 -5.71
C GLN A 46 -3.57 -1.35 -6.03
N ALA A 47 -3.06 -0.64 -5.02
CA ALA A 47 -1.89 0.21 -5.16
C ALA A 47 -0.66 -0.61 -5.56
N VAL A 48 0.17 -0.01 -6.42
CA VAL A 48 1.46 -0.54 -6.87
C VAL A 48 2.56 0.38 -6.34
N TYR A 49 3.58 -0.24 -5.75
CA TYR A 49 4.72 0.46 -5.20
C TYR A 49 6.02 -0.02 -5.83
N VAL A 50 7.01 0.86 -5.91
CA VAL A 50 8.38 0.53 -6.31
C VAL A 50 9.35 0.93 -5.20
N ASP A 51 10.26 0.02 -4.82
CA ASP A 51 11.34 0.33 -3.88
C ASP A 51 12.33 1.28 -4.54
N LEU A 52 12.53 2.45 -3.93
CA LEU A 52 13.42 3.48 -4.47
C LEU A 52 14.89 3.05 -4.48
N ALA A 53 15.28 2.09 -3.64
CA ALA A 53 16.66 1.61 -3.58
C ALA A 53 16.98 0.56 -4.65
N SER A 54 16.11 -0.45 -4.83
CA SER A 54 16.38 -1.59 -5.72
C SER A 54 15.61 -1.57 -7.05
N GLY A 55 14.54 -0.77 -7.16
CA GLY A 55 13.60 -0.81 -8.28
C GLY A 55 12.65 -2.01 -8.27
N GLU A 56 12.59 -2.78 -7.17
CA GLU A 56 11.66 -3.89 -7.02
C GLU A 56 10.21 -3.40 -6.86
N TYR A 57 9.28 -4.07 -7.51
CA TYR A 57 7.86 -3.73 -7.46
C TYR A 57 7.13 -4.57 -6.43
N ASP A 58 6.30 -3.92 -5.63
CA ASP A 58 5.24 -4.57 -4.86
C ASP A 58 3.90 -4.36 -5.56
N TYR A 59 3.29 -5.48 -5.97
CA TYR A 59 1.97 -5.51 -6.60
C TYR A 59 0.85 -5.89 -5.62
N GLY A 60 1.07 -5.71 -4.32
CA GLY A 60 0.15 -6.15 -3.27
C GLY A 60 0.42 -7.56 -2.73
N ALA A 61 1.68 -8.01 -2.76
CA ALA A 61 2.04 -9.30 -2.19
C ALA A 61 1.95 -9.24 -0.65
N PRO A 62 1.48 -10.30 0.04
CA PRO A 62 1.44 -10.32 1.50
C PRO A 62 2.79 -9.95 2.13
N GLY A 63 2.77 -8.99 3.05
CA GLY A 63 3.96 -8.44 3.70
C GLY A 63 4.50 -7.14 3.08
N GLY A 64 4.12 -6.83 1.84
CA GLY A 64 4.48 -5.58 1.16
C GLY A 64 3.57 -4.39 1.50
N PRO A 65 3.97 -3.16 1.12
CA PRO A 65 3.19 -1.95 1.35
C PRO A 65 1.85 -1.96 0.62
N GLY A 66 1.75 -2.54 -0.59
CA GLY A 66 0.49 -2.64 -1.31
C GLY A 66 -0.52 -3.54 -0.61
N HIS A 67 -0.07 -4.65 -0.01
CA HIS A 67 -0.96 -5.48 0.79
C HIS A 67 -1.37 -4.79 2.09
N ALA A 68 -0.43 -4.08 2.74
CA ALA A 68 -0.73 -3.31 3.95
C ALA A 68 -1.76 -2.20 3.67
N ASP A 69 -1.55 -1.42 2.61
CA ASP A 69 -2.46 -0.38 2.14
C ASP A 69 -3.86 -0.93 1.82
N CYS A 70 -3.91 -2.07 1.13
CA CYS A 70 -5.18 -2.74 0.84
C CYS A 70 -5.89 -3.17 2.14
N ARG A 71 -5.18 -3.76 3.13
CA ARG A 71 -5.81 -4.12 4.43
C ARG A 71 -6.30 -2.92 5.22
N GLU A 72 -5.62 -1.78 5.11
CA GLU A 72 -5.97 -0.54 5.80
C GLU A 72 -7.21 0.12 5.17
N ASN A 73 -7.35 0.05 3.85
CA ASN A 73 -8.32 0.84 3.08
C ASN A 73 -9.41 0.04 2.35
N CYS A 74 -9.36 -1.29 2.34
CA CYS A 74 -10.35 -2.12 1.64
C CYS A 74 -11.74 -2.04 2.29
N SER A 75 -12.70 -1.46 1.58
CA SER A 75 -14.12 -1.40 1.98
C SER A 75 -14.78 -2.77 2.15
N HIS A 76 -14.22 -3.79 1.50
CA HIS A 76 -14.74 -5.17 1.52
C HIS A 76 -13.97 -6.08 2.49
N GLY A 77 -13.11 -5.51 3.35
CA GLY A 77 -12.38 -6.28 4.37
C GLY A 77 -11.51 -7.40 3.79
N MET A 78 -10.96 -7.21 2.59
CA MET A 78 -10.18 -8.20 1.83
C MET A 78 -10.96 -9.47 1.45
N GLN A 79 -12.30 -9.43 1.45
CA GLN A 79 -13.14 -10.55 1.02
C GLN A 79 -13.46 -10.46 -0.48
N PRO A 80 -13.40 -11.57 -1.24
CA PRO A 80 -13.80 -11.59 -2.64
C PRO A 80 -15.29 -11.22 -2.78
N PRO A 81 -15.72 -10.71 -3.96
CA PRO A 81 -17.13 -10.46 -4.22
C PRO A 81 -17.94 -11.77 -4.15
N PRO A 82 -19.24 -11.69 -3.83
CA PRO A 82 -20.15 -12.82 -3.91
C PRO A 82 -20.11 -13.44 -5.32
N GLU A 83 -20.37 -14.75 -5.44
CA GLU A 83 -20.33 -15.45 -6.73
C GLU A 83 -21.33 -14.91 -7.76
N ASP A 84 -22.40 -14.26 -7.31
CA ASP A 84 -23.42 -13.64 -8.16
C ASP A 84 -22.97 -12.29 -8.77
N ASP A 85 -21.85 -11.73 -8.30
CA ASP A 85 -21.30 -10.42 -8.71
C ASP A 85 -19.98 -10.54 -9.51
N LEU A 86 -19.57 -11.78 -9.88
CA LEU A 86 -18.40 -12.10 -10.72
C LEU A 86 -18.73 -12.11 -12.22
#